data_AF-A0A259Q1Z8-F1
#
_entry.id   AF-A0A259Q1Z8-F1
#
_cell.length_a   1.000
_cell.length_b   1.000
_cell.length_c   1.000
_cell.angle_alpha   90.00
_cell.angle_beta   90.00
_cell.angle_gamma   90.00
#
_symmetry.space_group_name_H-M   'P 1'
#
loop_
_entity.id
_entity.type
_entity.pdbx_description
1 polymer ?
#
loop_
_entity_poly.entity_id
_entity_poly.type
_entity_poly.pdbx_seq_one_letter_code
_entity_poly.pdbx_strand_id
1 'polypeptide(L)' 'MNPVMMDRMSWIAYRDRIAEDSPVVFLPCGALEQHGPHLPLGTDALLATAVSAGVAARI' A
#
# COMPACT_ATOMS: atom_id res chain seq x y z
N MET A 1 -4.20 -7.58 14.29
CA MET A 1 -3.55 -6.46 13.58
C MET A 1 -4.56 -5.98 12.54
N ASN A 2 -5.01 -4.73 12.60
CA ASN A 2 -5.96 -4.24 11.59
C ASN A 2 -5.25 -4.18 10.23
N PRO A 3 -5.81 -4.77 9.17
CA PRO A 3 -5.21 -4.69 7.84
C PRO A 3 -5.17 -3.22 7.40
N VAL A 4 -4.03 -2.77 6.87
CA VAL A 4 -3.87 -1.43 6.25
C VAL A 4 -4.12 -1.45 4.75
N MET A 5 -4.23 -2.65 4.17
CA MET A 5 -4.46 -2.85 2.75
C MET A 5 -5.96 -2.80 2.44
N MET A 6 -6.37 -1.88 1.56
CA MET A 6 -7.77 -1.67 1.18
C MET A 6 -8.44 -2.93 0.61
N ASP A 7 -7.71 -3.72 -0.19
CA ASP A 7 -8.19 -4.98 -0.79
C ASP A 7 -8.42 -6.10 0.22
N ARG A 8 -7.97 -5.92 1.47
CA ARG A 8 -8.19 -6.87 2.58
C ARG A 8 -9.25 -6.38 3.58
N MET A 9 -10.01 -5.35 3.21
CA MET A 9 -11.12 -4.82 4.01
C MET A 9 -12.46 -5.19 3.37
N SER A 10 -13.51 -5.32 4.19
CA SER A 10 -14.87 -5.21 3.67
C SER A 10 -15.14 -3.76 3.27
N TRP A 11 -16.09 -3.55 2.35
CA TRP A 11 -16.47 -2.19 1.95
C TRP A 11 -17.01 -1.37 3.14
N ILE A 12 -17.65 -2.02 4.12
CA ILE A 12 -18.15 -1.39 5.36
C ILE A 12 -16.96 -0.89 6.19
N ALA A 13 -15.94 -1.73 6.39
CA ALA A 13 -14.74 -1.34 7.13
C ALA A 13 -13.98 -0.21 6.43
N TYR A 14 -13.90 -0.24 5.10
CA TYR A 14 -13.31 0.86 4.33
C TYR A 14 -14.12 2.16 4.48
N ARG A 15 -15.45 2.11 4.35
CA ARG A 15 -16.35 3.26 4.56
C ARG A 15 -16.14 3.89 5.93
N ASP A 16 -16.09 3.07 6.98
CA ASP A 16 -15.95 3.55 8.34
C ASP A 16 -14.57 4.18 8.56
N ARG A 17 -13.51 3.60 7.98
CA ARG A 17 -12.14 4.15 8.05
C ARG A 17 -12.01 5.52 7.36
N ILE A 18 -12.57 5.69 6.16
CA ILE A 18 -12.50 6.98 5.45
C ILE A 18 -13.42 8.05 6.05
N ALA A 19 -14.29 7.69 7.00
CA ALA A 19 -15.12 8.63 7.74
C ALA A 19 -14.45 9.15 9.03
N GLU A 20 -13.28 8.60 9.40
CA GLU A 20 -12.45 9.11 10.49
C GLU A 20 -11.94 10.54 10.18
N ASP A 21 -11.51 11.29 11.18
CA ASP A 21 -10.99 12.64 10.97
C ASP A 21 -9.66 12.60 10.22
N SER A 22 -9.57 13.32 9.10
CA SER A 22 -8.37 13.43 8.26
C SER A 22 -7.77 12.08 7.81
N PRO A 23 -8.52 11.25 7.07
CA PRO A 23 -8.05 9.94 6.64
C PRO A 23 -6.93 10.08 5.61
N VAL A 24 -5.91 9.22 5.72
CA VAL A 24 -4.79 9.17 4.78
C VAL A 24 -4.91 7.93 3.90
N VAL A 25 -4.77 8.10 2.59
CA VAL A 25 -4.72 7.00 1.62
C VAL A 25 -3.37 7.04 0.92
N PHE A 26 -2.65 5.91 0.94
CA PHE A 26 -1.45 5.71 0.14
C PHE A 26 -1.81 4.95 -1.13
N LEU A 27 -1.43 5.50 -2.28
CA LEU A 27 -1.46 4.81 -3.56
C LEU A 27 -0.02 4.47 -3.99
N PRO A 28 0.50 3.29 -3.63
CA PRO A 28 1.83 2.89 -4.09
C PRO A 28 1.83 2.79 -5.61
N CYS A 29 2.80 3.46 -6.24
CA CYS A 29 2.99 3.47 -7.68
C CYS A 29 4.45 3.14 -7.99
N GLY A 30 4.68 2.30 -8.99
CA GLY A 30 6.00 1.91 -9.47
C GLY A 30 5.91 1.47 -10.92
N ALA A 31 7.01 0.95 -11.46
CA ALA A 31 7.11 0.50 -12.84
C ALA A 31 7.24 -1.03 -12.97
N LEU A 32 7.00 -1.50 -14.20
CA LEU A 32 7.44 -2.81 -14.68
C LEU A 32 8.65 -2.57 -15.59
N GLU A 33 9.86 -2.77 -15.08
CA GLU A 33 11.08 -2.42 -15.78
C GLU A 33 12.28 -3.30 -15.39
N GLN A 34 13.36 -3.23 -16.18
CA GLN A 34 14.56 -4.02 -15.93
C GLN A 34 15.32 -3.50 -14.69
N HIS A 35 15.81 -4.42 -13.85
CA HIS A 35 16.66 -4.13 -12.69
C HIS A 35 17.94 -5.00 -12.71
N GLY A 36 18.47 -5.27 -13.89
CA GLY A 36 19.59 -6.20 -14.09
C GLY A 36 19.25 -7.67 -13.82
N PRO A 37 20.25 -8.58 -13.85
CA PRO A 37 20.01 -10.03 -13.82
C PRO A 37 19.64 -10.60 -12.44
N HIS A 38 19.61 -9.77 -11.39
CA HIS A 38 19.52 -10.20 -9.99
C HIS A 38 18.24 -9.74 -9.29
N LEU A 39 17.44 -8.86 -9.92
CA LEU A 39 16.21 -8.32 -9.34
C LEU A 39 14.99 -8.56 -10.23
N PRO A 40 13.78 -8.64 -9.65
CA PRO A 40 12.54 -8.78 -10.39
C PRO A 40 12.18 -7.52 -11.21
N LEU A 41 11.34 -7.69 -12.23
CA LEU A 41 10.85 -6.58 -13.05
C LEU A 41 9.89 -5.62 -12.32
N GLY A 42 9.31 -6.07 -11.20
CA GLY A 42 8.37 -5.28 -10.40
C GLY A 42 9.01 -4.62 -9.18
N THR A 43 10.33 -4.47 -9.14
CA THR A 43 11.08 -3.98 -7.97
C THR A 43 10.48 -2.68 -7.42
N ASP A 44 10.20 -1.71 -8.28
CA ASP A 44 9.63 -0.41 -7.89
C ASP A 44 8.28 -0.56 -7.20
N ALA A 45 7.37 -1.35 -7.79
CA ALA A 45 6.04 -1.57 -7.23
C ALA A 45 6.10 -2.32 -5.89
N LEU A 46 7.01 -3.31 -5.76
CA LEU A 46 7.23 -4.06 -4.52
C LEU A 46 7.72 -3.15 -3.40
N LEU A 47 8.72 -2.31 -3.68
CA LEU A 47 9.28 -1.38 -2.69
C LEU A 47 8.29 -0.29 -2.31
N ALA A 48 7.62 0.34 -3.28
CA ALA A 48 6.60 1.36 -3.02
C ALA A 48 5.46 0.81 -2.15
N THR A 49 5.01 -0.41 -2.42
CA THR A 49 3.97 -1.10 -1.63
C THR A 49 4.45 -1.38 -0.20
N ALA A 50 5.67 -1.89 -0.04
CA ALA A 50 6.24 -2.21 1.28
C ALA A 50 6.41 -0.97 2.15
N VAL A 51 6.94 0.12 1.60
CA VAL A 51 7.10 1.40 2.31
C VAL A 51 5.74 1.97 2.70
N SER A 52 4.78 2.02 1.77
CA SER A 52 3.44 2.55 2.02
C SER A 52 2.73 1.78 3.13
N ALA A 53 2.75 0.44 3.09
CA ALA A 53 2.18 -0.40 4.13
C ALA A 53 2.88 -0.20 5.49
N GLY A 54 4.21 -0.04 5.49
CA GLY A 54 5.00 0.20 6.69
C GLY A 54 4.72 1.55 7.35
N VAL A 55 4.45 2.60 6.57
CA VAL A 55 4.06 3.93 7.07
C VAL A 55 2.61 3.91 7.55
N ALA A 56 1.69 3.34 6.77
CA ALA A 56 0.27 3.22 7.12
C ALA A 56 0.02 2.44 8.43
N ALA A 57 0.94 1.56 8.82
CA ALA A 57 0.86 0.85 10.09
C ALA A 57 1.27 1.69 11.32
N ARG A 58 1.82 2.89 11.12
CA ARG A 58 2.38 3.75 12.18
C ARG A 58 1.64 5.07 12.37
N ILE A 59 0.85 5.48 11.39
CA ILE A 59 0.09 6.75 11.40
C ILE A 59 -1.40 6.49 11.48
#